data_AF-A0A6J8F2F4-F1
#
_entry.id   AF-A0A6J8F2F4-F1
#
_cell.length_a   1.000
_cell.length_b   1.000
_cell.length_c   1.000
_cell.angle_alpha   90.00
_cell.angle_beta   90.00
_cell.angle_gamma   90.00
#
_symmetry.space_group_name_H-M   'P 1'
#
loop_
_entity.id
_entity.type
_entity.pdbx_description
1 polymer ?
#
loop_
_entity_poly.entity_id
_entity_poly.type
_entity_poly.pdbx_seq_one_letter_code
_entity_poly.pdbx_strand_id
1 'polypeptide(L)'
;MELKAASLIGVPESYIAMRASGQSSRQKVNDFILNRFYLTLMLYELWKQKSLWEVADKFQQPRGFIQNLLSSAAGFASCVFHFCQELEEFWAYQDLLGNFVKRLSYCVTTELIPLMEIPGVKLGRAKQLHSSGYKTLSHVAHADPVDIVKNIKQISKKAAIQIVISAKVLLNEKAEALREEVEELINVPEGSVSMTTISSQKSDILPPTPDGANFSQESVT
;
A
#
# COMPACT_ATOMS: atom_id res chain seq x y z
N MET A 1 -1.38 -14.54 20.08
CA MET A 1 -0.92 -15.68 19.25
C MET A 1 0.58 -15.59 19.01
N GLU A 2 1.09 -14.42 18.62
CA GLU A 2 2.52 -14.16 18.36
C GLU A 2 3.44 -14.45 19.56
N LEU A 3 3.04 -14.07 20.78
CA LEU A 3 3.82 -14.37 22.01
C LEU A 3 3.91 -15.87 22.33
N LYS A 4 2.83 -16.62 22.08
CA LYS A 4 2.83 -18.09 22.23
C LYS A 4 3.75 -18.74 21.19
N ALA A 5 3.72 -18.25 19.95
CA ALA A 5 4.63 -18.71 18.90
C ALA A 5 6.09 -18.38 19.23
N ALA A 6 6.37 -17.18 19.74
CA ALA A 6 7.70 -16.76 20.20
C ALA A 6 8.23 -17.70 21.30
N SER A 7 7.40 -18.01 22.29
CA SER A 7 7.78 -18.93 23.37
C SER A 7 8.10 -20.33 22.84
N LEU A 8 7.33 -20.82 21.85
CA LEU A 8 7.52 -22.16 21.28
C LEU A 8 8.87 -22.30 20.55
N ILE A 9 9.34 -21.23 19.93
CA ILE A 9 10.64 -21.23 19.21
C ILE A 9 11.82 -20.86 20.11
N GLY A 10 11.62 -20.70 21.42
CA GLY A 10 12.68 -20.38 22.37
C GLY A 10 12.96 -18.89 22.58
N VAL A 11 12.01 -18.01 22.23
CA VAL A 11 12.06 -16.58 22.54
C VAL A 11 11.05 -16.28 23.67
N PRO A 12 11.48 -16.22 24.94
CA PRO A 12 10.56 -16.00 26.05
C PRO A 12 10.02 -14.56 26.03
N GLU A 13 8.77 -14.40 26.46
CA GLU A 13 8.09 -13.09 26.51
C GLU A 13 8.84 -12.08 27.40
N SER A 14 9.43 -12.54 28.50
CA SER A 14 10.26 -11.72 29.38
C SER A 14 11.48 -11.13 28.68
N TYR A 15 12.09 -11.86 27.75
CA TYR A 15 13.21 -11.37 26.94
C TYR A 15 12.77 -10.24 26.00
N ILE A 16 11.62 -10.42 25.34
CA ILE A 16 11.06 -9.40 24.44
C ILE A 16 10.70 -8.14 25.24
N ALA A 17 10.02 -8.30 26.38
CA ALA A 17 9.63 -7.20 27.25
C ALA A 17 10.83 -6.40 27.77
N MET A 18 11.90 -7.09 28.19
CA MET A 18 13.16 -6.43 28.61
C MET A 18 13.84 -5.69 27.45
N ARG A 19 13.89 -6.29 26.25
CA ARG A 19 14.48 -5.62 25.08
C ARG A 19 13.67 -4.41 24.64
N ALA A 20 12.33 -4.48 24.73
CA ALA A 20 11.44 -3.36 24.44
C ALA A 20 11.58 -2.21 25.45
N SER A 21 11.90 -2.49 26.72
CA SER A 21 12.18 -1.47 27.74
C SER A 21 13.60 -0.89 27.67
N GLY A 22 14.41 -1.28 26.68
CA GLY A 22 15.80 -0.86 26.54
C GLY A 22 16.75 -1.54 27.53
N GLN A 23 16.29 -2.54 28.27
CA GLN A 23 17.08 -3.26 29.25
C GLN A 23 17.81 -4.46 28.62
N SER A 24 19.07 -4.62 28.98
CA SER A 24 19.86 -5.80 28.62
C SER A 24 19.39 -7.00 29.43
N SER A 25 18.80 -7.99 28.78
CA SER A 25 18.45 -9.25 29.45
C SER A 25 19.74 -10.06 29.73
N ARG A 26 19.82 -10.71 30.90
CA ARG A 26 20.88 -11.70 31.19
C ARG A 26 20.69 -13.02 30.43
N GLN A 27 19.49 -13.26 29.88
CA GLN A 27 19.20 -14.43 29.05
C GLN A 27 19.87 -14.28 27.68
N LYS A 28 20.72 -15.25 27.34
CA LYS A 28 21.25 -15.36 25.98
C LYS A 28 20.24 -16.12 25.14
N VAL A 29 19.42 -15.40 24.38
CA VAL A 29 18.64 -15.98 23.29
C VAL A 29 19.52 -16.00 22.05
N ASN A 30 19.42 -17.08 21.27
CA ASN A 30 20.20 -17.23 20.05
C ASN A 30 19.79 -16.18 19.01
N ASP A 31 20.73 -15.34 18.58
CA ASP A 31 20.51 -14.29 17.57
C ASP A 31 19.94 -14.84 16.26
N PHE A 32 20.29 -16.07 15.87
CA PHE A 32 19.73 -16.73 14.70
C PHE A 32 18.21 -16.92 14.82
N ILE A 33 17.74 -17.36 16.00
CA ILE A 33 16.32 -17.58 16.27
C ILE A 33 15.57 -16.25 16.27
N LEU A 34 16.14 -15.22 16.92
CA LEU A 34 15.56 -13.88 16.97
C LEU A 34 15.42 -13.28 15.56
N ASN A 35 16.49 -13.32 14.76
CA ASN A 35 16.47 -12.83 13.39
C ASN A 35 15.44 -13.58 12.55
N ARG A 36 15.40 -14.92 12.64
CA ARG A 36 14.42 -15.72 11.90
C ARG A 36 12.98 -15.42 12.31
N PHE A 37 12.74 -15.21 13.61
CA PHE A 37 11.42 -14.82 14.10
C PHE A 37 11.01 -13.44 13.60
N TYR A 38 11.94 -12.48 13.62
CA TYR A 38 11.71 -11.12 13.12
C TYR A 38 11.30 -11.11 11.64
N LEU A 39 12.00 -11.86 10.78
CA LEU A 39 11.63 -12.02 9.37
C LEU A 39 10.27 -12.70 9.19
N THR A 40 9.93 -13.65 10.08
CA THR A 40 8.63 -14.33 10.04
C THR A 40 7.48 -13.36 10.35
N LEU A 41 7.68 -12.41 11.27
CA LEU A 41 6.69 -11.37 11.57
C LEU A 41 6.45 -10.44 10.37
N MET A 42 7.50 -10.09 9.62
CA MET A 42 7.35 -9.31 8.38
C MET A 42 6.52 -10.07 7.34
N LEU A 43 6.85 -11.35 7.10
CA LEU A 43 6.10 -12.21 6.18
C LEU A 43 4.64 -12.40 6.62
N TYR A 44 4.39 -12.47 7.92
CA TYR A 44 3.05 -12.59 8.48
C TYR A 44 2.18 -11.35 8.22
N GLU A 45 2.75 -10.16 8.27
CA GLU A 45 2.04 -8.92 7.93
C GLU A 45 1.72 -8.85 6.43
N LEU A 46 2.64 -9.29 5.56
CA LEU A 46 2.37 -9.43 4.13
C LEU A 46 1.28 -10.47 3.85
N TRP A 47 1.31 -11.59 4.56
CA TRP A 47 0.28 -12.63 4.48
C TRP A 47 -1.12 -12.11 4.84
N LYS A 48 -1.18 -11.18 5.80
CA LYS A 48 -2.39 -10.43 6.19
C LYS A 48 -2.84 -9.37 5.16
N GLN A 49 -2.25 -9.36 3.97
CA GLN A 49 -2.57 -8.43 2.87
C GLN A 49 -2.21 -6.97 3.16
N LYS A 50 -1.24 -6.72 4.05
CA LYS A 50 -0.64 -5.38 4.14
C LYS A 50 0.28 -5.12 2.96
N SER A 51 0.34 -3.88 2.51
CA SER A 51 1.23 -3.47 1.44
C SER A 51 2.70 -3.56 1.86
N LEU A 52 3.60 -3.73 0.88
CA LEU A 52 5.04 -3.72 1.15
C LEU A 52 5.51 -2.39 1.75
N TRP A 53 4.80 -1.29 1.52
CA TRP A 53 5.09 0.03 2.10
C TRP A 53 4.78 0.07 3.60
N GLU A 54 3.59 -0.37 4.00
CA GLU A 54 3.19 -0.42 5.41
C GLU A 54 4.12 -1.34 6.22
N VAL A 55 4.53 -2.46 5.63
CA VAL A 55 5.47 -3.39 6.29
C VAL A 55 6.89 -2.80 6.33
N ALA A 56 7.36 -2.18 5.24
CA ALA A 56 8.67 -1.51 5.22
C ALA A 56 8.76 -0.41 6.29
N ASP A 57 7.73 0.42 6.41
CA ASP A 57 7.65 1.49 7.41
C ASP A 57 7.56 0.93 8.83
N LYS A 58 6.64 -0.02 9.08
CA LYS A 58 6.46 -0.64 10.40
C LYS A 58 7.73 -1.28 10.96
N PHE A 59 8.50 -1.95 10.11
CA PHE A 59 9.71 -2.67 10.51
C PHE A 59 11.01 -1.89 10.25
N GLN A 60 10.90 -0.64 9.77
CA GLN A 60 12.03 0.23 9.44
C GLN A 60 13.06 -0.47 8.55
N GLN A 61 12.57 -1.11 7.48
CA GLN A 61 13.40 -1.82 6.50
C GLN A 61 13.20 -1.25 5.10
N PRO A 62 14.22 -1.29 4.23
CA PRO A 62 14.05 -0.89 2.84
C PRO A 62 12.97 -1.71 2.14
N ARG A 63 12.09 -1.08 1.35
CA ARG A 63 11.03 -1.80 0.60
C ARG A 63 11.58 -2.96 -0.25
N GLY A 64 12.74 -2.76 -0.88
CA GLY A 64 13.39 -3.81 -1.68
C GLY A 64 13.80 -5.03 -0.87
N PHE A 65 14.16 -4.84 0.40
CA PHE A 65 14.46 -5.95 1.32
C PHE A 65 13.20 -6.78 1.58
N ILE A 66 12.07 -6.13 1.89
CA ILE A 66 10.80 -6.83 2.14
C ILE A 66 10.30 -7.55 0.88
N GLN A 67 10.45 -6.93 -0.30
CA GLN A 67 10.12 -7.56 -1.58
C GLN A 67 10.95 -8.82 -1.85
N ASN A 68 12.27 -8.73 -1.62
CA ASN A 68 13.17 -9.87 -1.77
C ASN A 68 12.84 -10.98 -0.77
N LEU A 69 12.60 -10.62 0.50
CA LEU A 69 12.18 -11.55 1.54
C LEU A 69 10.92 -12.32 1.13
N LEU A 70 9.88 -11.62 0.64
CA LEU A 70 8.64 -12.22 0.20
C LEU A 70 8.84 -13.15 -1.02
N SER A 71 9.61 -12.70 -2.01
CA SER A 71 9.87 -13.47 -3.23
C SER A 71 10.69 -14.73 -2.94
N SER A 72 11.73 -14.62 -2.11
CA SER A 72 12.54 -15.75 -1.67
C SER A 72 11.74 -16.73 -0.80
N ALA A 73 10.88 -16.23 0.09
CA ALA A 73 10.01 -17.08 0.90
C ALA A 73 8.98 -17.84 0.04
N ALA A 74 8.38 -17.18 -0.96
CA ALA A 74 7.47 -17.83 -1.92
C ALA A 74 8.18 -18.91 -2.74
N GLY A 75 9.37 -18.62 -3.26
CA GLY A 75 10.20 -19.58 -3.99
C GLY A 75 10.59 -20.78 -3.12
N PHE A 76 11.10 -20.52 -1.92
CA PHE A 76 11.47 -21.58 -0.98
C PHE A 76 10.26 -22.44 -0.58
N ALA A 77 9.12 -21.83 -0.25
CA ALA A 77 7.91 -22.56 0.05
C ALA A 77 7.45 -23.43 -1.12
N SER A 78 7.59 -22.97 -2.36
CA SER A 78 7.32 -23.77 -3.56
C SER A 78 8.24 -24.97 -3.68
N CYS A 79 9.54 -24.81 -3.41
CA CYS A 79 10.49 -25.92 -3.39
C CYS A 79 10.13 -26.96 -2.32
N VAL A 80 9.79 -26.51 -1.11
CA VAL A 80 9.36 -27.42 -0.02
C VAL A 80 8.06 -28.13 -0.37
N PHE A 81 7.10 -27.42 -0.96
CA PHE A 81 5.85 -28.02 -1.43
C PHE A 81 6.12 -29.13 -2.45
N HIS A 82 6.93 -28.86 -3.48
CA HIS A 82 7.29 -29.88 -4.48
C HIS A 82 8.05 -31.05 -3.86
N PHE A 83 8.98 -30.80 -2.93
CA PHE A 83 9.64 -31.87 -2.20
C PHE A 83 8.65 -32.76 -1.44
N CYS A 84 7.63 -32.17 -0.79
CA CYS A 84 6.58 -32.93 -0.13
C CYS A 84 5.70 -33.72 -1.11
N GLN A 85 5.63 -33.36 -2.39
CA GLN A 85 4.89 -34.12 -3.40
C GLN A 85 5.61 -35.41 -3.82
N GLU A 86 6.94 -35.44 -3.73
CA GLU A 86 7.74 -36.63 -4.04
C GLU A 86 7.64 -37.73 -2.95
N LEU A 87 7.05 -37.40 -1.80
CA LEU A 87 6.89 -38.32 -0.66
C LEU A 87 5.40 -38.43 -0.30
N GLU A 88 4.80 -39.59 -0.58
CA GLU A 88 3.37 -39.84 -0.32
C GLU A 88 3.03 -39.72 1.18
N GLU A 89 3.97 -40.04 2.07
CA GLU A 89 3.80 -39.93 3.52
C GLU A 89 3.57 -38.48 3.99
N PHE A 90 3.91 -37.49 3.16
CA PHE A 90 3.77 -36.07 3.47
C PHE A 90 2.47 -35.44 2.93
N TRP A 91 1.46 -36.24 2.60
CA TRP A 91 0.16 -35.78 2.09
C TRP A 91 -0.42 -34.59 2.88
N ALA A 92 -0.35 -34.60 4.22
CA ALA A 92 -0.87 -33.52 5.06
C ALA A 92 -0.15 -32.18 4.83
N TYR A 93 1.16 -32.23 4.55
CA TYR A 93 1.94 -31.05 4.21
C TYR A 93 1.67 -30.59 2.78
N GLN A 94 1.36 -31.49 1.85
CA GLN A 94 0.98 -31.12 0.49
C GLN A 94 -0.30 -30.25 0.53
N ASP A 95 -1.32 -30.68 1.26
CA ASP A 95 -2.58 -29.91 1.39
C ASP A 95 -2.37 -28.56 2.07
N LEU A 96 -1.59 -28.54 3.15
CA LEU A 96 -1.29 -27.32 3.90
C LEU A 96 -0.46 -26.34 3.05
N LEU A 97 0.63 -26.81 2.45
CA LEU A 97 1.59 -25.98 1.73
C LEU A 97 1.06 -25.55 0.36
N GLY A 98 0.18 -26.33 -0.28
CA GLY A 98 -0.41 -25.97 -1.57
C GLY A 98 -1.15 -24.63 -1.51
N ASN A 99 -2.00 -24.44 -0.48
CA ASN A 99 -2.68 -23.17 -0.25
C ASN A 99 -1.71 -22.08 0.22
N PHE A 100 -0.71 -22.45 1.03
CA PHE A 100 0.32 -21.53 1.51
C PHE A 100 1.11 -20.89 0.37
N VAL A 101 1.65 -21.71 -0.54
CA VAL A 101 2.45 -21.26 -1.68
C VAL A 101 1.63 -20.39 -2.62
N LYS A 102 0.38 -20.78 -2.91
CA LYS A 102 -0.52 -19.99 -3.76
C LYS A 102 -0.72 -18.60 -3.19
N ARG A 103 -1.13 -18.50 -1.91
CA ARG A 103 -1.40 -17.21 -1.26
C ARG A 103 -0.15 -16.35 -1.10
N LEU A 104 1.00 -16.95 -0.80
CA LEU A 104 2.26 -16.21 -0.72
C LEU A 104 2.68 -15.67 -2.11
N SER A 105 2.44 -16.43 -3.17
CA SER A 105 2.63 -16.00 -4.56
C SER A 105 1.71 -14.83 -4.94
N TYR A 106 0.45 -14.84 -4.47
CA TYR A 106 -0.45 -13.71 -4.67
C TYR A 106 0.10 -12.42 -4.04
N CYS A 107 0.65 -12.51 -2.83
CA CYS A 107 1.26 -11.36 -2.16
C CYS A 107 2.39 -10.76 -3.01
N VAL A 108 3.19 -11.59 -3.70
CA VAL A 108 4.23 -11.13 -4.66
C VAL A 108 3.60 -10.42 -5.86
N THR A 109 2.44 -10.87 -6.32
CA THR A 109 1.77 -10.29 -7.49
C THR A 109 0.98 -9.01 -7.23
N THR A 110 0.61 -8.71 -5.98
CA THR A 110 -0.17 -7.50 -5.65
C THR A 110 0.46 -6.22 -6.18
N GLU A 111 1.78 -6.06 -6.04
CA GLU A 111 2.51 -4.90 -6.58
C GLU A 111 2.59 -4.86 -8.11
N LEU A 112 2.34 -5.99 -8.77
CA LEU A 112 2.34 -6.09 -10.21
C LEU A 112 0.97 -5.80 -10.81
N ILE A 113 -0.10 -5.85 -10.01
CA ILE A 113 -1.47 -5.58 -10.47
C ILE A 113 -1.55 -4.22 -11.19
N PRO A 114 -1.04 -3.10 -10.64
CA PRO A 114 -1.12 -1.81 -11.33
C PRO A 114 -0.39 -1.78 -12.69
N LEU A 115 0.64 -2.61 -12.86
CA LEU A 115 1.36 -2.73 -14.13
C LEU A 115 0.63 -3.65 -15.11
N MET A 116 -0.08 -4.66 -14.61
CA MET A 116 -0.86 -5.60 -15.41
C MET A 116 -2.18 -5.01 -15.92
N GLU A 117 -2.65 -3.91 -15.31
CA GLU A 117 -3.77 -3.11 -15.84
C GLU A 117 -3.43 -2.44 -17.18
N ILE A 118 -2.14 -2.23 -17.47
CA ILE A 118 -1.71 -1.65 -18.75
C ILE A 118 -1.99 -2.65 -19.88
N PRO A 119 -2.75 -2.28 -20.91
CA PRO A 119 -3.00 -3.14 -22.06
C PRO A 119 -1.70 -3.69 -22.67
N GLY A 120 -1.66 -5.02 -22.87
CA GLY A 120 -0.48 -5.72 -23.42
C GLY A 120 0.59 -6.09 -22.39
N VAL A 121 0.44 -5.75 -21.11
CA VAL A 121 1.37 -6.13 -20.03
C VAL A 121 0.83 -7.32 -19.24
N LYS A 122 1.36 -8.51 -19.52
CA LYS A 122 1.07 -9.73 -18.74
C LYS A 122 2.03 -9.88 -17.56
N LEU A 123 1.75 -10.81 -16.64
CA LEU A 123 2.55 -11.06 -15.42
C LEU A 123 4.07 -11.10 -15.66
N GLY A 124 4.53 -11.83 -16.68
CA GLY A 124 5.95 -11.91 -17.00
C GLY A 124 6.57 -10.55 -17.36
N ARG A 125 5.85 -9.73 -18.13
CA ARG A 125 6.28 -8.38 -18.50
C ARG A 125 6.19 -7.41 -17.32
N ALA A 126 5.14 -7.50 -16.52
CA ALA A 126 4.99 -6.72 -15.30
C ALA A 126 6.17 -6.96 -14.33
N LYS A 127 6.60 -8.22 -14.17
CA LYS A 127 7.81 -8.56 -13.39
C LYS A 127 9.06 -7.86 -13.91
N GLN A 128 9.28 -7.89 -15.23
CA GLN A 128 10.44 -7.25 -15.85
C GLN A 128 10.42 -5.72 -15.73
N LEU A 129 9.24 -5.10 -15.92
CA LEU A 129 9.04 -3.67 -15.73
C LEU A 129 9.35 -3.28 -14.27
N HIS A 130 8.77 -4.02 -13.33
CA HIS A 130 8.96 -3.78 -11.91
C HIS A 130 10.43 -3.94 -11.48
N SER A 131 11.10 -5.01 -11.94
CA SER A 131 12.53 -5.24 -11.64
C SER A 131 13.46 -4.19 -12.25
N SER A 132 13.02 -3.51 -13.31
CA SER A 132 13.77 -2.44 -13.97
C SER A 132 13.47 -1.05 -13.39
N GLY A 133 12.69 -0.97 -12.30
CA GLY A 133 12.35 0.29 -11.61
C GLY A 133 11.02 0.92 -11.99
N TYR A 134 10.31 0.37 -12.99
CA TYR A 134 8.98 0.84 -13.37
C TYR A 134 7.92 0.19 -12.48
N LYS A 135 7.64 0.81 -11.32
CA LYS A 135 6.79 0.24 -10.26
C LYS A 135 5.33 0.71 -10.30
N THR A 136 5.04 1.78 -11.03
CA THR A 136 3.71 2.39 -11.08
C THR A 136 3.31 2.68 -12.53
N LEU A 137 2.00 2.84 -12.76
CA LEU A 137 1.47 3.28 -14.06
C LEU A 137 2.15 4.58 -14.54
N SER A 138 2.33 5.54 -13.63
CA SER A 138 2.99 6.82 -13.92
C SER A 138 4.45 6.64 -14.36
N HIS A 139 5.22 5.73 -13.73
CA HIS A 139 6.59 5.45 -14.17
C HIS A 139 6.63 4.96 -15.62
N VAL A 140 5.69 4.11 -16.03
CA VAL A 140 5.63 3.58 -17.40
C VAL A 140 5.16 4.65 -18.39
N ALA A 141 4.18 5.46 -18.02
CA ALA A 141 3.64 6.51 -18.89
C ALA A 141 4.67 7.61 -19.22
N HIS A 142 5.57 7.93 -18.28
CA HIS A 142 6.62 8.95 -18.46
C HIS A 142 7.96 8.39 -18.96
N ALA A 143 8.09 7.08 -19.12
CA ALA A 143 9.32 6.45 -19.57
C ALA A 143 9.59 6.68 -21.07
N ASP A 144 10.86 6.77 -21.45
CA ASP A 144 11.26 6.69 -22.85
C ASP A 144 11.21 5.21 -23.31
N PRO A 145 10.48 4.90 -24.41
CA PRO A 145 10.52 3.57 -25.01
C PRO A 145 11.93 3.02 -25.27
N VAL A 146 12.92 3.88 -25.55
CA VAL A 146 14.32 3.48 -25.77
C VAL A 146 14.95 2.92 -24.48
N ASP A 147 14.69 3.55 -23.34
CA ASP A 147 15.20 3.10 -22.04
C ASP A 147 14.55 1.79 -21.60
N ILE A 148 13.26 1.61 -21.91
CA ILE A 148 12.57 0.33 -21.67
C ILE A 148 13.24 -0.79 -22.47
N VAL A 149 13.55 -0.57 -23.76
CA VAL A 149 14.21 -1.57 -24.61
C VAL A 149 15.61 -1.91 -24.10
N LYS A 150 16.33 -0.91 -23.58
CA LYS A 150 17.68 -1.09 -23.03
C LYS A 150 17.70 -1.90 -21.73
N ASN A 151 16.73 -1.65 -20.86
CA ASN A 151 16.71 -2.21 -19.50
C ASN A 151 15.94 -3.55 -19.41
N ILE A 152 15.03 -3.82 -20.35
CA ILE A 152 14.19 -5.03 -20.33
C ILE A 152 14.59 -6.01 -21.43
N LYS A 153 14.92 -7.24 -21.02
CA LYS A 153 15.25 -8.33 -21.97
C LYS A 153 14.05 -8.70 -22.84
N GLN A 154 14.32 -8.98 -24.12
CA GLN A 154 13.33 -9.51 -25.08
C GLN A 154 12.07 -8.63 -25.21
N ILE A 155 12.26 -7.33 -25.41
CA ILE A 155 11.18 -6.42 -25.81
C ILE A 155 11.50 -5.81 -27.17
N SER A 156 10.54 -5.84 -28.09
CA SER A 156 10.69 -5.15 -29.37
C SER A 156 10.43 -3.65 -29.17
N LYS A 157 11.09 -2.81 -29.98
CA LYS A 157 10.87 -1.36 -29.95
C LYS A 157 9.40 -1.00 -30.13
N LYS A 158 8.70 -1.71 -31.04
CA LYS A 158 7.26 -1.55 -31.27
C LYS A 158 6.44 -1.86 -30.01
N ALA A 159 6.74 -2.95 -29.30
CA ALA A 159 6.03 -3.32 -28.08
C ALA A 159 6.27 -2.31 -26.96
N ALA A 160 7.50 -1.83 -26.79
CA ALA A 160 7.82 -0.80 -25.80
C ALA A 160 7.05 0.51 -26.06
N ILE A 161 7.02 0.96 -27.32
CA ILE A 161 6.23 2.14 -27.73
C ILE A 161 4.75 1.94 -27.42
N GLN A 162 4.18 0.78 -27.77
CA GLN A 162 2.77 0.49 -27.51
C GLN A 162 2.43 0.44 -26.02
N ILE A 163 3.32 -0.11 -25.19
CA ILE A 163 3.15 -0.13 -23.74
C ILE A 163 3.13 1.30 -23.18
N VAL A 164 4.05 2.17 -23.60
CA VAL A 164 4.08 3.57 -23.15
C VAL A 164 2.83 4.33 -23.61
N ILE A 165 2.40 4.15 -24.86
CA ILE A 165 1.16 4.76 -25.36
C ILE A 165 -0.04 4.29 -24.55
N SER A 166 -0.18 2.98 -24.34
CA SER A 166 -1.29 2.40 -23.59
C SER A 166 -1.29 2.87 -22.14
N ALA A 167 -0.11 2.98 -21.52
CA ALA A 167 0.04 3.51 -20.17
C ALA A 167 -0.36 5.00 -20.08
N LYS A 168 -0.02 5.82 -21.08
CA LYS A 168 -0.43 7.24 -21.15
C LYS A 168 -1.94 7.38 -21.29
N VAL A 169 -2.56 6.60 -22.17
CA VAL A 169 -4.02 6.60 -22.36
C VAL A 169 -4.71 6.20 -21.06
N LEU A 170 -4.32 5.06 -20.46
CA LEU A 170 -4.89 4.59 -19.21
C LEU A 170 -4.69 5.59 -18.05
N LEU A 171 -3.54 6.26 -18.00
CA LEU A 171 -3.29 7.30 -16.99
C LEU A 171 -4.22 8.50 -17.18
N ASN A 172 -4.48 8.90 -18.43
CA ASN A 172 -5.40 9.99 -18.74
C ASN A 172 -6.85 9.61 -18.41
N GLU A 173 -7.30 8.41 -18.78
CA GLU A 173 -8.64 7.89 -18.45
C GLU A 173 -8.88 7.89 -16.94
N LYS A 174 -7.91 7.40 -16.14
CA LYS A 174 -8.00 7.44 -14.68
C LYS A 174 -8.02 8.88 -14.13
N ALA A 175 -7.28 9.80 -14.75
CA ALA A 175 -7.28 11.19 -14.33
C ALA A 175 -8.60 11.90 -14.65
N GLU A 176 -9.24 11.58 -15.78
CA GLU A 176 -10.55 12.10 -16.16
C GLU A 176 -11.66 11.55 -15.24
N ALA A 177 -11.68 10.24 -14.98
CA ALA A 177 -12.64 9.64 -14.06
C ALA A 177 -12.55 10.25 -12.65
N LEU A 178 -11.33 10.43 -12.12
CA LEU A 178 -11.13 11.08 -10.83
C LEU A 178 -11.58 12.56 -10.83
N ARG A 179 -11.49 13.27 -11.95
CA ARG A 179 -11.99 14.65 -12.06
C ARG A 179 -13.52 14.68 -12.07
N GLU A 180 -14.15 13.77 -12.78
CA GLU A 180 -15.61 13.63 -12.83
C GLU A 180 -16.17 13.28 -11.44
N GLU A 181 -15.58 12.31 -10.73
CA GLU A 181 -15.97 11.98 -9.34
C GLU A 181 -15.85 13.19 -8.39
N VAL A 182 -14.81 14.01 -8.54
CA VAL A 182 -14.65 15.23 -7.74
C VAL A 182 -15.73 16.26 -8.08
N GLU A 183 -16.06 16.42 -9.35
CA GLU A 183 -17.10 17.35 -9.81
C GLU A 183 -18.50 16.94 -9.30
N GLU A 184 -18.81 15.63 -9.30
CA GLU A 184 -20.03 15.09 -8.71
C GLU A 184 -20.15 15.39 -7.21
N LEU A 185 -19.06 15.26 -6.45
CA LEU A 185 -19.06 15.54 -5.00
C LEU A 185 -19.18 17.04 -4.69
N ILE A 186 -18.67 17.91 -5.56
CA ILE A 186 -18.79 19.37 -5.41
C ILE A 186 -20.21 19.85 -5.75
N ASN A 187 -20.91 19.16 -6.65
CA ASN A 187 -22.32 19.42 -6.96
C ASN A 187 -23.25 18.93 -5.83
N VAL A 188 -23.30 19.69 -4.74
CA VAL A 188 -24.35 19.56 -3.73
C VAL A 188 -25.70 19.88 -4.38
N PRO A 189 -26.74 19.03 -4.25
CA PRO A 189 -28.05 19.36 -4.80
C PRO A 189 -28.59 20.62 -4.12
N GLU A 190 -28.88 21.64 -4.92
CA GLU A 190 -29.72 22.78 -4.53
C GLU A 190 -31.12 22.25 -4.20
N GLY A 191 -31.30 21.75 -2.99
CA GLY A 191 -32.49 20.99 -2.60
C GLY A 191 -32.67 20.89 -1.10
N SER A 192 -32.42 21.96 -0.35
CA SER A 192 -32.91 22.09 1.03
C SER A 192 -33.27 23.54 1.37
N VAL A 193 -34.33 24.05 0.73
CA VAL A 193 -35.10 25.16 1.31
C VAL A 193 -36.59 24.82 1.23
N SER A 194 -37.14 24.32 2.34
CA SER A 194 -38.29 24.88 3.08
C SER A 194 -39.21 23.84 3.73
N MET A 195 -39.40 24.00 5.05
CA MET A 195 -40.60 23.85 5.90
C MET A 195 -40.08 23.57 7.33
N THR A 196 -40.32 24.37 8.36
CA THR A 196 -41.66 24.71 8.85
C THR A 196 -41.61 25.91 9.81
N THR A 197 -42.61 26.75 9.67
CA THR A 197 -43.10 27.81 10.56
C THR A 197 -43.31 27.33 12.00
N ILE A 198 -42.76 28.05 12.99
CA ILE A 198 -43.39 28.24 14.31
C ILE A 198 -43.18 29.70 14.75
N SER A 199 -44.24 30.50 14.64
CA SER A 199 -44.50 31.71 15.44
C SER A 199 -45.00 31.25 16.83
N SER A 200 -44.70 31.82 17.99
CA SER A 200 -44.81 33.18 18.56
C SER A 200 -44.15 33.13 19.97
N GLN A 201 -43.68 34.15 20.70
CA GLN A 201 -44.20 35.47 21.14
C GLN A 201 -42.98 36.32 21.62
N LYS A 202 -42.75 37.55 21.16
CA LYS A 202 -43.24 38.88 21.61
C LYS A 202 -42.82 39.35 23.03
N SER A 203 -41.85 40.26 23.08
CA SER A 203 -41.75 41.48 23.92
C SER A 203 -40.50 42.25 23.44
N ASP A 204 -40.39 43.57 23.35
CA ASP A 204 -41.33 44.68 23.43
C ASP A 204 -40.58 45.93 22.91
N ILE A 205 -41.33 46.81 22.23
CA ILE A 205 -41.19 48.28 22.19
C ILE A 205 -40.06 48.93 21.35
N LEU A 206 -40.52 49.94 20.59
CA LEU A 206 -39.92 50.80 19.56
C LEU A 206 -38.98 51.91 20.15
N PRO A 207 -38.41 52.85 19.35
CA PRO A 207 -37.00 53.23 19.31
C PRO A 207 -36.77 54.58 20.04
N PRO A 208 -35.60 55.25 19.89
CA PRO A 208 -35.49 56.18 18.76
C PRO A 208 -34.05 56.36 18.22
N THR A 209 -33.95 56.71 16.93
CA THR A 209 -32.82 57.49 16.41
C THR A 209 -32.87 58.91 16.99
N PRO A 210 -31.73 59.60 17.08
CA PRO A 210 -31.66 60.85 16.32
C PRO A 210 -30.29 61.13 15.66
N ASP A 211 -30.38 61.61 14.42
CA ASP A 211 -29.69 62.75 13.82
C ASP A 211 -28.21 63.03 14.11
N GLY A 212 -27.40 62.77 13.08
CA GLY A 212 -26.67 63.79 12.32
C GLY A 212 -25.81 64.84 13.04
N ALA A 213 -24.49 64.83 12.77
CA ALA A 213 -23.71 66.05 12.50
C ALA A 213 -22.31 65.73 11.96
N ASN A 214 -22.04 66.39 10.84
CA ASN A 214 -20.79 66.71 10.15
C ASN A 214 -19.53 66.99 11.03
N PHE A 215 -18.36 66.82 10.38
CA PHE A 215 -17.26 67.81 10.23
C PHE A 215 -15.83 67.36 10.62
N SER A 216 -14.99 67.23 9.58
CA SER A 216 -13.61 67.71 9.40
C SER A 216 -12.42 67.33 10.32
N GLN A 217 -11.37 66.85 9.62
CA GLN A 217 -9.93 67.19 9.68
C GLN A 217 -9.22 67.46 11.02
N GLU A 218 -8.11 66.75 11.25
CA GLU A 218 -6.73 67.25 11.52
C GLU A 218 -5.83 66.00 11.79
N SER A 219 -4.92 65.62 10.88
CA SER A 219 -3.47 65.89 10.92
C SER A 219 -2.77 65.62 12.25
N VAL A 220 -1.71 64.79 12.24
CA VAL A 220 -0.30 65.18 12.55
C VAL A 220 0.54 63.92 12.86
N THR A 221 1.62 63.80 12.09
CA THR A 221 2.86 62.98 12.22
C THR A 221 2.79 61.45 12.27
#